data_AF-A0A970ZMK7-F1
#
_entry.id   AF-A0A970ZMK7-F1
#
_cell.length_a   1.000
_cell.length_b   1.000
_cell.length_c   1.000
_cell.angle_alpha   90.00
_cell.angle_beta   90.00
_cell.angle_gamma   90.00
#
_symmetry.space_group_name_H-M   'P 1'
#
loop_
_entity.id
_entity.type
_entity.pdbx_description
1 polymer ?
#
loop_
_entity_poly.entity_id
_entity_poly.type
_entity_poly.pdbx_seq_one_letter_code
_entity_poly.pdbx_strand_id
1 'polypeptide(L)' 'MFAAIETIKQNCRRCYTCVRSCPVKAIRIVDGQASVVT' A
#
# COMPACT_ATOMS: atom_id res chain seq x y z
N MET A 1 -2.95 8.63 -17.03
CA MET A 1 -3.54 7.29 -16.76
C MET A 1 -3.47 7.09 -15.25
N PHE A 2 -4.56 7.35 -14.55
CA PHE A 2 -4.58 7.46 -13.10
C PHE A 2 -4.56 6.06 -12.48
N ALA A 3 -3.55 5.76 -11.66
CA ALA A 3 -3.69 4.69 -10.70
C ALA A 3 -4.84 5.08 -9.76
N ALA A 4 -5.91 4.28 -9.68
CA ALA A 4 -7.04 4.57 -8.80
C ALA A 4 -6.63 4.61 -7.31
N ILE A 5 -5.42 4.12 -6.99
CA ILE A 5 -4.83 4.14 -5.67
C ILE A 5 -3.30 4.28 -5.78
N GLU A 6 -2.73 5.14 -4.95
CA GLU A 6 -1.28 5.37 -4.88
C GLU A 6 -0.80 5.30 -3.43
N THR A 7 0.47 4.95 -3.24
CA THR A 7 1.08 4.98 -1.90
C THR A 7 1.93 6.22 -1.72
N ILE A 8 1.52 7.06 -0.77
CA ILE A 8 2.26 8.25 -0.36
C ILE A 8 3.21 7.88 0.79
N LYS A 9 4.48 7.61 0.48
CA LYS A 9 5.48 7.06 1.42
C LYS A 9 5.63 7.90 2.69
N GLN A 10 5.69 9.22 2.57
CA GLN A 10 5.81 10.13 3.71
C GLN A 10 4.64 10.06 4.71
N ASN A 11 3.46 9.60 4.26
CA ASN A 11 2.29 9.43 5.12
C ASN A 11 2.18 8.02 5.72
N CYS A 12 3.06 7.10 5.31
CA CYS A 12 3.04 5.72 5.77
C CYS A 12 3.57 5.62 7.21
N ARG A 13 2.66 5.46 8.17
CA ARG A 13 2.99 5.21 9.59
C ARG A 13 3.46 3.79 9.89
N ARG A 14 3.71 2.97 8.86
CA ARG A 14 4.12 1.54 8.97
C ARG A 14 3.23 0.68 9.90
N CYS A 15 1.95 1.03 10.04
CA CYS A 15 0.99 0.26 10.85
C CYS A 15 0.48 -1.01 10.12
N TYR A 16 0.70 -1.10 8.81
CA TYR A 16 0.35 -2.20 7.92
C TYR A 16 -1.16 -2.54 7.83
N THR A 17 -2.03 -1.72 8.41
CA THR A 17 -3.48 -1.92 8.39
C THR A 17 -4.01 -1.98 6.95
N CYS A 18 -3.52 -1.11 6.07
CA CYS A 18 -3.93 -1.10 4.65
C CYS A 18 -3.65 -2.42 3.93
N VAL A 19 -2.54 -3.11 4.25
CA VAL A 19 -2.21 -4.41 3.67
C VAL A 19 -3.12 -5.49 4.23
N ARG A 20 -3.35 -5.51 5.55
CA ARG A 20 -4.21 -6.50 6.21
C ARG A 20 -5.68 -6.39 5.80
N SER A 21 -6.18 -5.18 5.60
CA SER A 21 -7.59 -4.95 5.26
C SER A 21 -7.88 -5.10 3.77
N CYS A 22 -6.87 -5.25 2.91
CA CYS A 22 -7.08 -5.27 1.48
C CYS A 22 -7.76 -6.59 1.05
N PRO A 23 -9.01 -6.57 0.57
CA PRO A 23 -9.74 -7.80 0.25
C PRO A 23 -9.17 -8.52 -0.97
N VAL A 24 -8.61 -7.75 -1.91
CA VAL A 24 -8.06 -8.22 -3.18
C VAL A 24 -6.53 -8.31 -3.18
N LYS A 25 -5.88 -8.03 -2.06
CA LYS A 25 -4.40 -8.04 -1.90
C LYS A 25 -3.64 -7.16 -2.91
N ALA A 26 -4.22 -6.03 -3.30
CA ALA A 26 -3.60 -5.05 -4.21
C ALA A 26 -2.45 -4.23 -3.58
N ILE A 27 -2.18 -4.39 -2.28
CA ILE A 27 -1.12 -3.67 -1.57
C ILE A 27 -0.24 -4.68 -0.85
N ARG A 28 1.08 -4.53 -0.94
CA ARG A 28 2.09 -5.37 -0.29
C ARG A 28 3.12 -4.52 0.45
N ILE A 29 3.96 -5.16 1.25
CA ILE A 29 5.12 -4.52 1.90
C ILE A 29 6.36 -4.75 1.06
N VAL A 30 7.06 -3.66 0.70
CA VAL A 30 8.36 -3.64 0.03
C VAL A 30 9.25 -2.71 0.85
N ASP A 31 10.43 -3.19 1.26
CA ASP A 31 11.39 -2.44 2.09
C ASP A 31 10.76 -1.82 3.36
N GLY A 32 9.84 -2.56 3.99
CA GLY A 32 9.14 -2.13 5.21
C GLY A 32 8.07 -1.06 5.00
N GLN A 33 7.73 -0.70 3.76
CA GLN A 33 6.69 0.26 3.40
C GLN A 33 5.61 -0.35 2.49
N ALA A 34 4.41 0.20 2.55
CA ALA A 34 3.33 -0.20 1.65
C ALA A 34 3.66 0.18 0.20
N SER A 35 3.27 -0.68 -0.75
CA SER A 35 3.42 -0.48 -2.18
C SER A 35 2.26 -1.17 -2.90
N VAL A 36 1.68 -0.46 -3.87
CA VAL A 36 0.59 -1.00 -4.72
C VAL A 36 1.18 -2.04 -5.67
N VAL A 37 0.50 -3.16 -5.81
CA VAL A 37 0.82 -4.19 -6.80
C VAL A 37 0.34 -3.69 -8.15
N THR A 38 1.28 -3.50 -9.07
CA THR A 38 1.04 -3.27 -10.51
C THR A 38 1.03 -4.59 -11.27
#